data_AF-A0A6A3EV10-F1
#
_entry.id   AF-A0A6A3EV10-F1
#
_cell.length_a   1.000
_cell.length_b   1.000
_cell.length_c   1.000
_cell.angle_alpha   90.00
_cell.angle_beta   90.00
_cell.angle_gamma   90.00
#
_symmetry.space_group_name_H-M   'P 1'
#
loop_
_entity.id
_entity.type
_entity.pdbx_description
1 polymer ?
#
loop_
_entity_poly.entity_id
_entity_poly.type
_entity_poly.pdbx_seq_one_letter_code
_entity_poly.pdbx_strand_id
1 'polypeptide(L)'
;MNDSKRKDDKELYLTYSIVVRHADKEMGIEEVIVTKKMPKFIDGGPKDFLEWVYHFKQLAATKHKGAEDKFLNTSLLLEGELRDAFEFESITDRDVRMEDEFWHALHAASMVV
;
A
#
# COMPACT_ATOMS: atom_id res chain seq x y z
N MET A 1 8.44 -28.48 28.09
CA MET A 1 8.63 -27.03 28.18
C MET A 1 9.57 -26.60 27.07
N ASN A 2 9.04 -25.98 26.02
CA ASN A 2 9.49 -24.65 25.60
C ASN A 2 8.47 -24.11 24.60
N ASP A 3 7.54 -23.34 25.16
CA ASP A 3 6.67 -22.44 24.43
C ASP A 3 7.54 -21.47 23.62
N SER A 4 7.59 -21.63 22.31
CA SER A 4 8.07 -20.57 21.41
C SER A 4 6.91 -20.09 20.56
N LYS A 5 6.08 -19.28 21.22
CA LYS A 5 5.21 -18.23 20.69
C LYS A 5 4.33 -18.67 19.51
N ARG A 6 3.06 -18.93 19.84
CA ARG A 6 1.94 -18.41 19.04
C ARG A 6 2.24 -16.95 18.73
N LYS A 7 2.77 -16.66 17.55
CA LYS A 7 2.61 -15.35 16.93
C LYS A 7 1.12 -15.28 16.63
N ASP A 8 0.38 -14.76 17.60
CA ASP A 8 -0.98 -14.27 17.41
C ASP A 8 -0.84 -12.99 16.56
N ASP A 9 -0.31 -13.17 15.34
CA ASP A 9 -0.07 -12.12 14.35
C ASP A 9 -1.46 -11.81 13.81
N LYS A 10 -2.20 -10.96 14.53
CA LYS A 10 -3.33 -10.26 13.92
C LYS A 10 -2.75 -9.58 12.68
N GLU A 11 -3.02 -10.13 11.50
CA GLU A 11 -2.68 -9.48 10.23
C GLU A 11 -3.11 -8.02 10.35
N LEU A 12 -2.13 -7.12 10.46
CA LEU A 12 -2.41 -5.70 10.52
C LEU A 12 -2.72 -5.28 9.10
N TYR A 13 -3.91 -4.77 8.86
CA TYR A 13 -4.33 -4.32 7.55
C TYR A 13 -5.00 -2.95 7.63
N LEU A 14 -4.88 -2.18 6.55
CA LEU A 14 -5.73 -1.02 6.32
C LEU A 14 -6.94 -1.44 5.48
N THR A 15 -8.12 -0.96 5.88
CA THR A 15 -9.37 -1.22 5.17
C THR A 15 -9.73 -0.01 4.31
N TYR A 16 -10.00 -0.25 3.03
CA TYR A 16 -10.40 0.77 2.06
C TYR A 16 -11.83 0.48 1.60
N SER A 17 -12.71 1.47 1.76
CA SER A 17 -14.04 1.46 1.14
C SER A 17 -13.95 2.17 -0.22
N ILE A 18 -14.35 1.48 -1.28
CA ILE A 18 -14.28 1.95 -2.66
C ILE A 18 -15.70 2.01 -3.22
N VAL A 19 -16.14 3.20 -3.61
CA VAL A 19 -17.44 3.37 -4.29
C VAL A 19 -17.24 3.05 -5.76
N VAL A 20 -17.91 2.01 -6.24
CA VAL A 20 -17.89 1.60 -7.65
C VAL A 20 -19.19 2.03 -8.29
N ARG A 21 -19.08 2.75 -9.40
CA ARG A 21 -20.21 3.09 -10.28
C ARG A 21 -20.04 2.32 -11.59
N HIS A 22 -21.04 1.53 -11.97
CA HIS A 22 -21.05 0.90 -13.29
C HIS A 22 -21.17 1.96 -14.38
N ALA A 23 -20.45 1.78 -15.49
CA ALA A 23 -20.39 2.73 -16.60
C ALA A 23 -21.69 2.81 -17.42
N ASP A 24 -22.59 1.82 -17.28
CA ASP A 24 -23.83 1.71 -18.05
C ASP A 24 -24.91 2.66 -17.53
N LYS A 25 -24.92 3.87 -18.09
CA LYS A 25 -25.71 5.05 -17.68
C LYS A 25 -27.25 4.97 -17.83
N GLU A 26 -27.88 3.81 -18.03
CA GLU A 26 -29.32 3.78 -18.38
C GLU A 26 -30.26 3.12 -17.35
N MET A 27 -29.76 2.38 -16.36
CA MET A 27 -30.62 1.77 -15.34
C MET A 27 -30.22 2.29 -13.97
N GLY A 28 -31.04 3.14 -13.34
CA GLY A 28 -30.77 3.80 -12.05
C GLY A 28 -29.91 2.95 -11.11
N ILE A 29 -28.63 3.31 -10.97
CA ILE A 29 -27.59 2.42 -10.44
C ILE A 29 -27.45 2.65 -8.94
N GLU A 30 -27.51 1.56 -8.16
CA GLU A 30 -27.08 1.52 -6.77
C GLU A 30 -25.55 1.63 -6.70
N GLU A 31 -25.03 2.63 -6.00
CA GLU A 31 -23.60 2.72 -5.70
C GLU A 31 -23.18 1.50 -4.87
N VAL A 32 -22.26 0.68 -5.38
CA VAL A 32 -21.76 -0.48 -4.64
C VAL A 32 -20.50 -0.07 -3.89
N ILE A 33 -20.52 -0.22 -2.57
CA ILE A 33 -19.34 -0.04 -1.73
C ILE A 33 -18.60 -1.38 -1.66
N VAL A 34 -17.41 -1.44 -2.25
CA VAL A 34 -16.51 -2.58 -2.15
C VAL A 34 -15.48 -2.31 -1.07
N THR A 35 -15.35 -3.22 -0.10
CA THR A 35 -14.33 -3.16 0.94
C THR A 35 -13.11 -3.97 0.52
N LYS A 36 -11.94 -3.35 0.44
CA LYS A 36 -10.64 -4.01 0.23
C LYS A 36 -9.76 -3.89 1.47
N LYS A 37 -9.09 -4.98 1.83
CA LYS A 37 -8.05 -4.99 2.87
C LYS A 37 -6.68 -4.98 2.20
N MET A 38 -5.77 -4.16 2.72
CA MET A 38 -4.38 -4.15 2.34
C MET A 38 -3.54 -4.52 3.56
N PRO A 39 -2.83 -5.66 3.56
CA PRO A 39 -1.96 -6.02 4.67
C PRO A 39 -0.82 -5.01 4.80
N LYS A 40 -0.40 -4.74 6.03
CA LYS A 40 0.89 -4.11 6.30
C LYS A 40 2.01 -5.08 5.94
N PHE A 41 3.11 -4.56 5.42
CA PHE A 41 4.34 -5.33 5.26
C PHE A 41 5.19 -5.15 6.52
N ILE A 42 5.29 -6.21 7.33
CA ILE A 42 5.96 -6.19 8.63
C ILE A 42 7.30 -6.92 8.57
N ASP A 43 7.27 -8.16 8.10
CA ASP A 43 8.43 -8.99 7.81
C ASP A 43 8.17 -9.79 6.53
N GLY A 44 9.23 -10.29 5.91
CA GLY A 44 9.15 -11.05 4.66
C GLY A 44 10.44 -10.92 3.85
N GLY A 45 10.62 -11.82 2.89
CA GLY A 45 11.72 -11.74 1.94
C GLY A 45 11.35 -10.95 0.67
N PRO A 46 12.29 -10.81 -0.28
CA PRO A 46 12.07 -10.06 -1.52
C PRO A 46 10.85 -10.53 -2.32
N LYS A 47 10.55 -11.84 -2.31
CA LYS A 47 9.39 -12.40 -3.00
C LYS A 47 8.07 -11.94 -2.35
N ASP A 48 7.99 -11.97 -1.02
CA ASP A 48 6.80 -11.56 -0.28
C ASP A 48 6.55 -10.06 -0.48
N PHE A 49 7.62 -9.27 -0.55
CA PHE A 49 7.53 -7.84 -0.85
C PHE A 49 7.04 -7.58 -2.29
N LEU A 50 7.52 -8.33 -3.28
CA LEU A 50 7.02 -8.20 -4.65
C LEU A 50 5.53 -8.54 -4.77
N GLU A 51 5.07 -9.56 -4.05
CA GLU A 51 3.65 -9.91 -3.97
C GLU A 51 2.84 -8.79 -3.28
N TRP A 52 3.36 -8.23 -2.19
CA TRP A 52 2.78 -7.07 -1.52
C TRP A 52 2.66 -5.86 -2.45
N VAL A 53 3.72 -5.51 -3.19
CA VAL A 53 3.73 -4.42 -4.19
C VAL A 53 2.70 -4.66 -5.29
N TYR A 54 2.54 -5.91 -5.74
CA TYR A 54 1.54 -6.28 -6.73
C TYR A 54 0.12 -5.96 -6.24
N HIS A 55 -0.22 -6.36 -5.01
CA HIS A 55 -1.52 -6.05 -4.41
C HIS A 55 -1.73 -4.56 -4.18
N PHE A 56 -0.68 -3.83 -3.76
CA PHE A 56 -0.72 -2.39 -3.62
C PHE A 56 -1.04 -1.69 -4.95
N LYS A 57 -0.40 -2.11 -6.04
CA LYS A 57 -0.66 -1.58 -7.40
C LYS A 57 -2.11 -1.77 -7.81
N GLN A 58 -2.68 -2.95 -7.59
CA GLN A 58 -4.09 -3.21 -7.88
C GLN A 58 -5.01 -2.28 -7.08
N LEU A 59 -4.73 -2.07 -5.80
CA LEU A 59 -5.49 -1.16 -4.95
C LEU A 59 -5.37 0.30 -5.40
N ALA A 60 -4.15 0.76 -5.70
CA ALA A 60 -3.89 2.13 -6.13
C ALA A 60 -4.60 2.47 -7.45
N ALA A 61 -4.63 1.52 -8.39
CA ALA A 61 -5.35 1.65 -9.65
C ALA A 61 -6.88 1.75 -9.45
N THR A 62 -7.44 1.07 -8.45
CA THR A 62 -8.90 1.06 -8.20
C THR A 62 -9.40 2.40 -7.64
N LYS A 63 -8.55 3.19 -6.97
CA LYS A 63 -8.98 4.39 -6.21
C LYS A 63 -8.50 5.71 -6.82
N HIS A 64 -8.00 5.73 -8.07
CA HIS A 64 -7.40 6.92 -8.72
C HIS A 64 -6.51 7.74 -7.75
N LYS A 65 -5.66 7.06 -6.98
CA LYS A 65 -4.83 7.74 -5.97
C LYS A 65 -3.79 8.63 -6.65
N GLY A 66 -3.76 9.90 -6.26
CA GLY A 66 -2.65 10.80 -6.62
C GLY A 66 -1.34 10.35 -5.98
N ALA A 67 -0.23 10.98 -6.35
CA ALA A 67 1.10 10.65 -5.82
C ALA A 67 1.13 10.79 -4.28
N GLU A 68 0.64 11.91 -3.73
CA GLU A 68 0.62 12.13 -2.28
C GLU A 68 -0.11 11.04 -1.49
N ASP A 69 -1.27 10.60 -2.02
CA ASP A 69 -2.02 9.49 -1.44
C ASP A 69 -1.21 8.19 -1.46
N LYS A 70 -0.45 7.93 -2.52
CA LYS A 70 0.41 6.73 -2.61
C LYS A 70 1.52 6.78 -1.56
N PHE A 71 2.19 7.92 -1.41
CA PHE A 71 3.21 8.11 -0.37
C PHE A 71 2.63 7.93 1.04
N LEU A 72 1.53 8.62 1.36
CA LEU A 72 0.91 8.54 2.69
C LEU A 72 0.41 7.13 3.01
N ASN A 73 -0.22 6.44 2.06
CA ASN A 73 -0.70 5.09 2.30
C ASN A 73 0.48 4.12 2.49
N THR A 74 1.55 4.29 1.73
CA THR A 74 2.72 3.41 1.80
C THR A 74 3.44 3.56 3.14
N SER A 75 3.64 4.78 3.64
CA SER A 75 4.25 4.99 4.97
C SER A 75 3.42 4.40 6.11
N LEU A 76 2.09 4.28 5.94
CA LEU A 76 1.22 3.62 6.93
C LEU A 76 1.21 2.08 6.81
N LEU A 77 1.57 1.55 5.64
CA LEU A 77 1.54 0.11 5.37
C LEU A 77 2.88 -0.58 5.53
N LEU A 78 3.99 0.14 5.44
CA LEU A 78 5.33 -0.39 5.72
C LEU A 78 5.64 -0.23 7.22
N GLU A 79 6.46 -1.11 7.77
CA GLU A 79 6.97 -1.02 9.14
C GLU A 79 8.50 -1.23 9.17
N GLY A 80 9.12 -0.86 10.30
CA GLY A 80 10.54 -1.11 10.56
C GLY A 80 11.49 -0.42 9.55
N GLU A 81 12.63 -1.06 9.29
CA GLU A 81 13.71 -0.50 8.45
C GLU A 81 13.25 -0.18 7.03
N LEU A 82 12.31 -0.96 6.49
CA LEU A 82 11.74 -0.72 5.17
C LEU A 82 10.92 0.58 5.12
N ARG A 83 10.17 0.87 6.19
CA ARG A 83 9.46 2.15 6.31
C ARG A 83 10.44 3.30 6.43
N ASP A 84 11.46 3.18 7.26
CA ASP A 84 12.46 4.22 7.47
C ASP A 84 13.22 4.52 6.17
N ALA A 85 13.61 3.48 5.43
CA ALA A 85 14.22 3.62 4.11
C ALA A 85 13.27 4.31 3.12
N PHE A 86 11.99 3.93 3.09
CA PHE A 86 11.00 4.58 2.23
C PHE A 86 10.80 6.06 2.59
N GLU A 87 10.70 6.41 3.87
CA GLU A 87 10.55 7.80 4.31
C GLU A 87 11.78 8.64 3.94
N PHE A 88 12.99 8.09 4.06
CA PHE A 88 14.22 8.74 3.63
C PHE A 88 14.26 9.00 2.12
N GLU A 89 13.98 7.97 1.31
CA GLU A 89 13.97 8.07 -0.16
C GLU A 89 12.82 8.94 -0.70
N SER A 90 11.81 9.23 0.14
CA SER A 90 10.67 10.08 -0.21
C SER A 90 10.94 11.58 -0.02
N ILE A 91 12.10 11.97 0.53
CA ILE A 91 12.47 13.37 0.75
C ILE A 91 12.80 14.02 -0.59
N THR A 92 12.11 15.13 -0.90
CA THR A 92 12.30 15.89 -2.14
C THR A 92 12.19 17.38 -1.87
N ASP A 93 12.96 18.20 -2.61
CA ASP A 93 12.90 19.67 -2.56
C ASP A 93 11.73 20.26 -3.36
N ARG A 94 10.88 19.41 -3.96
CA ARG A 94 9.77 19.84 -4.82
C ARG A 94 8.49 20.03 -4.03
N ASP A 95 7.74 21.06 -4.40
CA ASP A 95 6.44 21.39 -3.79
C ASP A 95 5.33 20.37 -4.12
N VAL A 96 5.46 19.64 -5.25
CA VAL A 96 4.47 18.67 -5.71
C VAL A 96 5.14 17.33 -5.96
N ARG A 97 4.62 16.27 -5.31
CA ARG A 97 5.11 14.90 -5.50
C ARG A 97 4.58 14.29 -6.78
N MET A 98 5.45 13.57 -7.49
CA MET A 98 5.11 12.90 -8.75
C MET A 98 5.02 11.38 -8.59
N GLU A 99 4.38 10.71 -9.56
CA GLU A 99 4.19 9.26 -9.51
C GLU A 99 5.48 8.47 -9.75
N ASP A 100 6.36 8.95 -10.62
CA ASP A 100 7.68 8.39 -10.85
C ASP A 100 8.56 8.48 -9.60
N GLU A 101 8.50 9.59 -8.86
CA GLU A 101 9.18 9.76 -7.58
C GLU A 101 8.72 8.71 -6.56
N PHE A 102 7.41 8.43 -6.52
CA PHE A 102 6.87 7.38 -5.64
C PHE A 102 7.45 6.00 -5.98
N TRP A 103 7.43 5.63 -7.26
CA TRP A 103 7.95 4.32 -7.68
C TRP A 103 9.46 4.22 -7.49
N HIS A 104 10.19 5.32 -7.64
CA HIS A 104 11.61 5.39 -7.36
C HIS A 104 11.90 5.16 -5.87
N ALA A 105 11.21 5.89 -4.98
CA ALA A 105 11.39 5.75 -3.53
C ALA A 105 11.05 4.34 -3.04
N LEU A 106 9.96 3.75 -3.55
CA LEU A 106 9.57 2.39 -3.19
C LEU A 106 10.59 1.34 -3.67
N HIS A 107 11.14 1.52 -4.86
CA HIS A 107 12.19 0.64 -5.38
C HIS A 107 13.49 0.79 -4.59
N ALA A 108 13.92 2.02 -4.29
CA ALA A 108 15.13 2.27 -3.50
C ALA A 108 15.02 1.65 -2.10
N ALA A 109 13.87 1.84 -1.43
CA ALA A 109 13.59 1.23 -0.14
C ALA A 109 13.60 -0.30 -0.18
N SER A 110 13.16 -0.92 -1.28
CA SER A 110 13.13 -2.39 -1.40
C SER A 110 14.48 -3.08 -1.26
N MET A 111 15.59 -2.32 -1.36
CA MET A 111 16.95 -2.85 -1.20
C MET A 111 17.27 -3.31 0.23
N VAL A 112 16.45 -2.96 1.23
CA VAL A 112 16.62 -3.39 2.63
C VAL A 112 15.81 -4.65 2.97
N VAL A 113 15.05 -5.20 2.01
CA VAL A 113 14.24 -6.43 2.15
C VAL A 113 15.03 -7.68 1.79
#